data_AF-A0AAV8VRP4-F1
#
_entry.id   AF-A0AAV8VRP4-F1
#
_cell.length_a   1.000
_cell.length_b   1.000
_cell.length_c   1.000
_cell.angle_alpha   90.00
_cell.angle_beta   90.00
_cell.angle_gamma   90.00
#
_symmetry.space_group_name_H-M   'P 1'
#
loop_
_entity.id
_entity.type
_entity.pdbx_description
1 polymer ?
#
loop_
_entity_poly.entity_id
_entity_poly.type
_entity_poly.pdbx_seq_one_letter_code
_entity_poly.pdbx_strand_id
1 'polypeptide(L)'
;MVINSDNNDICQWLIHVKLSRIVIMVLAILILTPLITHFYLSKVERGADLIEHNVYSHKNLPEDINAIKLADLKIGLAELLKIRGSVLSELRDIEQKRQQYKIEMQGYSKDIEELRQELSHQQSNLNRLKISIEQAQVAQKEALQQNTPELILPKSLTADALPLVFPPLPRNLSWRCRMFSCFDHSRCSLTSGFPVYLYDPDKYPVMHTGWDVDGFLKTTLKQTLGYNSHLTGNPKKACIYLVLVGEALKNSGNNEDEHIYALDGEALKRLPYWGGDGRNHVLLNLARRDLMTSSGDIFSSIDTGMCK
;
A
#
# COMPACT_ATOMS: atom_id res chain seq x y z
N MET A 1 26.29 48.11 -16.21
CA MET A 1 26.10 48.26 -14.76
C MET A 1 25.32 49.54 -14.53
N VAL A 2 24.38 49.54 -13.58
CA VAL A 2 23.42 50.62 -13.24
C VAL A 2 22.21 50.71 -14.17
N ILE A 3 21.12 49.98 -13.83
CA ILE A 3 19.73 50.47 -13.68
C ILE A 3 18.96 49.38 -12.91
N ASN A 4 18.83 49.46 -11.57
CA ASN A 4 17.71 48.87 -10.80
C ASN A 4 17.78 49.23 -9.29
N SER A 5 17.95 50.51 -8.96
CA SER A 5 17.92 50.98 -7.56
C SER A 5 16.53 51.46 -7.12
N ASP A 6 15.76 52.06 -8.02
CA ASP A 6 14.56 52.82 -7.62
C ASP A 6 13.34 51.97 -7.22
N ASN A 7 13.22 50.74 -7.71
CA ASN A 7 12.06 49.89 -7.37
C ASN A 7 12.10 49.35 -5.92
N ASN A 8 13.29 49.24 -5.33
CA ASN A 8 13.44 48.75 -3.96
C ASN A 8 13.13 49.85 -2.93
N ASP A 9 13.38 51.11 -3.26
CA ASP A 9 13.12 52.26 -2.38
C ASP A 9 11.62 52.54 -2.26
N ILE A 10 10.86 52.38 -3.33
CA ILE A 10 9.40 52.53 -3.32
C ILE A 10 8.74 51.43 -2.47
N CYS A 11 9.26 50.20 -2.57
CA CYS A 11 8.73 49.05 -1.83
C CYS A 11 9.06 49.15 -0.33
N GLN A 12 10.26 49.62 0.03
CA GLN A 12 10.63 49.89 1.42
C GLN A 12 9.88 51.10 2.01
N TRP A 13 9.63 52.13 1.21
CA TRP A 13 8.83 53.28 1.63
C TRP A 13 7.38 52.88 1.95
N LEU A 14 6.76 52.02 1.11
CA LEU A 14 5.42 51.50 1.36
C LEU A 14 5.30 50.67 2.65
N ILE A 15 6.37 49.96 3.04
CA ILE A 15 6.40 49.15 4.27
C ILE A 15 6.50 50.03 5.54
N HIS A 16 7.10 51.22 5.45
CA HIS A 16 7.26 52.13 6.59
C HIS A 16 6.10 53.11 6.82
N VAL A 17 5.14 53.18 5.89
CA VAL A 17 3.97 54.06 6.01
C VAL A 17 2.92 53.41 6.92
N LYS A 18 2.57 54.07 8.03
CA LYS A 18 1.53 53.62 8.96
C LYS A 18 0.24 53.28 8.18
N LEU A 19 -0.34 52.11 8.43
CA LEU A 19 -1.56 51.58 7.80
C LEU A 19 -2.68 52.64 7.63
N SER A 20 -2.84 53.53 8.61
CA SER A 20 -3.77 54.67 8.57
C SER A 20 -3.64 55.59 7.35
N ARG A 21 -2.42 55.83 6.84
CA ARG A 21 -2.18 56.71 5.69
C ARG A 21 -2.50 56.02 4.36
N ILE A 22 -2.26 54.72 4.26
CA ILE A 22 -2.61 53.92 3.07
C ILE A 22 -4.14 53.87 2.91
N VAL A 23 -4.86 53.66 4.01
CA VAL A 23 -6.33 53.66 4.01
C VAL A 23 -6.90 54.99 3.51
N ILE A 24 -6.34 56.13 3.94
CA ILE A 24 -6.78 57.46 3.49
C ILE A 24 -6.52 57.66 1.99
N MET A 25 -5.35 57.23 1.49
CA MET A 25 -5.00 57.37 0.06
C MET A 25 -5.93 56.53 -0.83
N VAL A 26 -6.23 55.29 -0.43
CA VAL A 26 -7.16 54.41 -1.17
C VAL A 26 -8.56 55.02 -1.19
N LEU A 27 -9.02 55.58 -0.07
CA LEU A 27 -10.33 56.21 0.04
C LEU A 27 -10.43 57.48 -0.82
N ALA A 28 -9.36 58.27 -0.90
CA ALA A 28 -9.28 59.43 -1.81
C ALA A 28 -9.34 59.02 -3.29
N ILE A 29 -8.65 57.95 -3.68
CA ILE A 29 -8.68 57.41 -5.05
C ILE A 29 -10.09 56.91 -5.41
N LEU A 30 -10.76 56.21 -4.48
CA LEU A 30 -12.13 55.71 -4.66
C LEU A 30 -13.16 56.82 -4.88
N ILE A 31 -12.89 58.03 -4.38
CA ILE A 31 -13.78 59.19 -4.56
C ILE A 31 -13.39 60.02 -5.79
N LEU A 32 -12.09 60.23 -6.05
CA LEU A 32 -11.66 61.05 -7.18
C LEU A 32 -11.94 60.39 -8.53
N THR A 33 -11.77 59.07 -8.63
CA THR A 33 -11.97 58.32 -9.88
C THR A 33 -13.39 58.43 -10.45
N PRO A 34 -14.49 58.23 -9.70
CA PRO A 34 -15.85 58.43 -10.23
C PRO A 34 -16.16 59.90 -10.56
N LEU A 35 -15.57 60.86 -9.85
CA LEU A 35 -15.74 62.29 -10.14
C LEU A 35 -15.12 62.68 -11.48
N ILE A 36 -13.92 62.17 -11.76
CA ILE A 36 -13.21 62.42 -13.02
C ILE A 36 -13.94 61.75 -14.18
N THR A 37 -14.38 60.50 -14.04
CA THR A 37 -15.10 59.80 -15.12
C THR A 37 -16.42 60.50 -15.46
N HIS A 38 -17.18 60.95 -14.46
CA HIS A 38 -18.40 61.72 -14.68
C HIS A 38 -18.14 63.06 -15.41
N PHE A 39 -17.06 63.76 -15.06
CA PHE A 39 -16.67 65.00 -15.73
C PHE A 39 -16.32 64.80 -17.21
N TYR A 40 -15.62 63.72 -17.55
CA TYR A 40 -15.26 63.42 -18.94
C TYR A 40 -16.45 62.94 -19.78
N LEU A 41 -17.32 62.10 -19.24
CA LEU A 41 -18.53 61.63 -19.94
C LEU A 41 -19.49 62.79 -20.26
N SER A 42 -19.71 63.69 -19.31
CA SER A 42 -20.58 64.86 -19.52
C SER A 42 -20.05 65.82 -20.61
N LYS A 43 -18.73 65.90 -20.80
CA LYS A 43 -18.12 66.74 -21.85
C LYS A 43 -18.30 66.13 -23.25
N VAL A 44 -18.31 64.80 -23.35
CA VAL A 44 -18.49 64.09 -24.63
C VAL A 44 -19.94 64.13 -25.10
N GLU A 45 -20.91 64.02 -24.18
CA GLU A 45 -22.35 64.07 -24.51
C GLU A 45 -22.76 65.43 -25.09
N ARG A 46 -22.20 66.53 -24.59
CA ARG A 46 -22.43 67.89 -25.15
C ARG A 46 -21.90 68.09 -26.57
N GLY A 47 -21.05 67.20 -27.09
CA GLY A 47 -20.51 67.28 -28.45
C GLY A 47 -21.35 66.57 -29.52
N ALA A 48 -22.28 65.71 -29.13
CA ALA A 48 -23.03 64.84 -30.05
C ALA A 48 -24.32 65.47 -30.60
N ASP A 49 -24.91 66.47 -29.92
CA ASP A 49 -26.19 67.08 -30.30
C ASP A 49 -26.15 68.00 -31.54
N LEU A 50 -25.00 68.16 -32.21
CA LEU A 50 -24.82 69.16 -33.28
C LEU A 50 -24.81 68.60 -34.73
N ILE A 51 -24.98 67.29 -34.96
CA ILE A 51 -24.69 66.64 -36.26
C ILE A 51 -25.89 65.88 -36.88
N GLU A 52 -27.13 66.28 -36.64
CA GLU A 52 -28.28 65.63 -37.29
C GLU A 52 -29.26 66.64 -37.88
N HIS A 53 -28.94 67.18 -39.05
CA HIS A 53 -29.91 67.64 -40.08
C HIS A 53 -29.14 68.11 -41.32
N ASN A 54 -29.15 67.31 -42.41
CA ASN A 54 -29.07 67.77 -43.81
C ASN A 54 -28.98 66.58 -44.78
N VAL A 55 -30.09 66.18 -45.40
CA VAL A 55 -30.07 65.45 -46.68
C VAL A 55 -31.16 66.02 -47.58
N TYR A 56 -30.69 66.66 -48.66
CA TYR A 56 -31.48 67.41 -49.63
C TYR A 56 -32.12 66.52 -50.69
N SER A 57 -33.38 66.87 -50.98
CA SER A 57 -34.17 66.56 -52.17
C SER A 57 -33.49 67.05 -53.45
N HIS A 58 -33.48 66.24 -54.52
CA HIS A 58 -33.45 66.76 -55.89
C HIS A 58 -34.24 65.87 -56.86
N LYS A 59 -35.21 66.50 -57.52
CA LYS A 59 -36.08 65.99 -58.58
C LYS A 59 -35.76 66.80 -59.83
N ASN A 60 -35.76 66.16 -61.00
CA ASN A 60 -36.38 66.61 -62.27
C ASN A 60 -35.71 65.97 -63.51
N LEU A 61 -36.57 65.53 -64.41
CA LEU A 61 -36.33 64.90 -65.72
C LEU A 61 -37.05 65.76 -66.77
N PRO A 62 -36.59 65.80 -68.04
CA PRO A 62 -37.48 66.12 -69.16
C PRO A 62 -37.54 65.02 -70.24
N GLU A 63 -38.70 64.99 -70.91
CA GLU A 63 -39.18 64.08 -71.94
C GLU A 63 -38.54 64.33 -73.33
N ASP A 64 -38.28 63.25 -74.09
CA ASP A 64 -38.44 63.11 -75.56
C ASP A 64 -37.48 62.07 -76.19
N ILE A 65 -37.79 60.77 -76.18
CA ILE A 65 -37.23 59.77 -77.13
C ILE A 65 -38.18 58.56 -77.20
N ASN A 66 -39.08 58.50 -78.20
CA ASN A 66 -40.08 57.41 -78.32
C ASN A 66 -39.95 56.49 -79.56
N ALA A 67 -38.96 56.66 -80.45
CA ALA A 67 -38.90 55.85 -81.69
C ALA A 67 -37.60 55.06 -81.93
N ILE A 68 -36.45 55.45 -81.36
CA ILE A 68 -35.17 54.71 -81.51
C ILE A 68 -35.00 53.65 -80.40
N LYS A 69 -35.81 53.73 -79.33
CA LYS A 69 -35.66 52.89 -78.15
C LYS A 69 -36.05 51.44 -78.36
N LEU A 70 -36.97 51.03 -79.23
CA LEU A 70 -37.56 49.68 -79.06
C LEU A 70 -36.57 48.50 -79.21
N ALA A 71 -35.56 48.62 -80.08
CA ALA A 71 -34.52 47.59 -80.25
C ALA A 71 -33.39 47.69 -79.20
N ASP A 72 -32.88 48.90 -78.92
CA ASP A 72 -31.87 49.15 -77.87
C ASP A 72 -32.42 48.91 -76.45
N LEU A 73 -33.70 49.23 -76.23
CA LEU A 73 -34.45 48.94 -75.01
C LEU A 73 -34.63 47.43 -74.85
N LYS A 74 -34.76 46.66 -75.94
CA LYS A 74 -34.83 45.20 -75.86
C LYS A 74 -33.47 44.59 -75.49
N ILE A 75 -32.37 45.13 -76.01
CA ILE A 75 -31.00 44.72 -75.65
C ILE A 75 -30.69 45.12 -74.21
N GLY A 76 -30.97 46.36 -73.81
CA GLY A 76 -30.82 46.84 -72.44
C GLY A 76 -31.71 46.10 -71.44
N LEU A 77 -32.94 45.74 -71.82
CA LEU A 77 -33.80 44.87 -71.02
C LEU A 77 -33.18 43.48 -70.84
N ALA A 78 -32.57 42.91 -71.89
CA ALA A 78 -31.89 41.62 -71.79
C ALA A 78 -30.65 41.69 -70.88
N GLU A 79 -29.85 42.76 -70.95
CA GLU A 79 -28.72 42.98 -70.04
C GLU A 79 -29.16 43.21 -68.59
N LEU A 80 -30.21 44.00 -68.36
CA LEU A 80 -30.80 44.20 -67.04
C LEU A 80 -31.33 42.89 -66.44
N LEU A 81 -31.95 42.04 -67.25
CA LEU A 81 -32.37 40.70 -66.82
C LEU A 81 -31.18 39.81 -66.47
N LYS A 82 -30.08 39.90 -67.22
CA LYS A 82 -28.83 39.17 -66.92
C LYS A 82 -28.18 39.65 -65.61
N ILE A 83 -28.08 40.96 -65.43
CA ILE A 83 -27.54 41.57 -64.20
C ILE A 83 -28.41 41.19 -63.01
N ARG A 84 -29.75 41.27 -63.16
CA ARG A 84 -30.69 40.82 -62.14
C ARG A 84 -30.48 39.35 -61.79
N GLY A 85 -30.28 38.48 -62.78
CA GLY A 85 -29.97 37.07 -62.55
C GLY A 85 -28.67 36.87 -61.77
N SER A 86 -27.60 37.59 -62.13
CA SER A 86 -26.29 37.52 -61.46
C SER A 86 -26.36 37.99 -60.01
N VAL A 87 -26.95 39.16 -59.78
CA VAL A 87 -27.09 39.76 -58.44
C VAL A 87 -27.98 38.88 -57.54
N LEU A 88 -29.05 38.30 -58.08
CA LEU A 88 -29.87 37.35 -57.32
C LEU A 88 -29.11 36.08 -56.95
N SER A 89 -28.25 35.56 -57.84
CA SER A 89 -27.39 34.40 -57.52
C SER A 89 -26.37 34.75 -56.43
N GLU A 90 -25.69 35.88 -56.55
CA GLU A 90 -24.72 36.34 -55.54
C GLU A 90 -25.39 36.60 -54.19
N LEU A 91 -26.57 37.24 -54.17
CA LEU A 91 -27.36 37.45 -52.95
C LEU A 91 -27.75 36.11 -52.29
N ARG A 92 -28.16 35.13 -53.09
CA ARG A 92 -28.50 33.78 -52.58
C ARG A 92 -27.27 33.11 -51.97
N ASP A 93 -26.12 33.21 -52.61
CA ASP A 93 -24.87 32.62 -52.13
C ASP A 93 -24.37 33.33 -50.85
N ILE A 94 -24.52 34.66 -50.76
CA ILE A 94 -24.22 35.45 -49.56
C ILE A 94 -25.15 35.05 -48.42
N GLU A 95 -26.45 34.91 -48.67
CA GLU A 95 -27.44 34.50 -47.66
C GLU A 95 -27.12 33.09 -47.15
N GLN A 96 -26.73 32.16 -48.03
CA GLN A 96 -26.32 30.81 -47.66
C GLN A 96 -25.07 30.82 -46.77
N LYS A 97 -24.03 31.59 -47.13
CA LYS A 97 -22.81 31.73 -46.30
C LYS A 97 -23.13 32.34 -44.94
N ARG A 98 -24.00 33.35 -44.90
CA ARG A 98 -24.45 33.98 -43.64
C ARG A 98 -25.16 32.97 -42.74
N GLN A 99 -26.02 32.12 -43.30
CA GLN A 99 -26.68 31.07 -42.53
C GLN A 99 -25.68 30.05 -42.00
N GLN A 100 -24.69 29.64 -42.80
CA GLN A 100 -23.64 28.73 -42.36
C GLN A 100 -22.83 29.32 -41.19
N TYR A 101 -22.34 30.56 -41.32
CA TYR A 101 -21.61 31.21 -40.22
C TYR A 101 -22.45 31.39 -38.96
N LYS A 102 -23.76 31.63 -39.11
CA LYS A 102 -24.68 31.72 -37.98
C LYS A 102 -24.78 30.38 -37.23
N ILE A 103 -24.84 29.26 -37.96
CA ILE A 103 -24.87 27.91 -37.36
C ILE A 103 -23.53 27.62 -36.68
N GLU A 104 -22.40 27.93 -37.33
CA GLU A 104 -21.06 27.76 -36.74
C GLU A 104 -20.90 28.59 -35.46
N MET A 105 -21.33 29.86 -35.46
CA MET A 105 -21.32 30.70 -34.26
C MET A 105 -22.18 30.13 -33.12
N GLN A 106 -23.35 29.56 -33.44
CA GLN A 106 -24.18 28.88 -32.44
C GLN A 106 -23.50 27.62 -31.90
N GLY A 107 -22.81 26.87 -32.76
CA GLY A 107 -21.97 25.74 -32.36
C GLY A 107 -20.87 26.17 -31.38
N TYR A 108 -20.05 27.14 -31.76
CA TYR A 108 -18.99 27.65 -30.89
C TYR A 108 -19.53 28.24 -29.58
N SER A 109 -20.69 28.90 -29.59
CA SER A 109 -21.31 29.41 -28.37
C SER A 109 -21.73 28.28 -27.43
N LYS A 110 -22.20 27.15 -27.96
CA LYS A 110 -22.54 25.96 -27.18
C LYS A 110 -21.28 25.32 -26.59
N ASP A 111 -20.24 25.16 -27.39
CA ASP A 111 -18.97 24.58 -26.96
C ASP A 111 -18.33 25.42 -25.83
N ILE A 112 -18.42 26.75 -25.91
CA ILE A 112 -17.96 27.65 -24.83
C ILE A 112 -18.72 27.39 -23.53
N GLU A 113 -20.04 27.20 -23.60
CA GLU A 113 -20.86 26.95 -22.42
C GLU A 113 -20.58 25.57 -21.81
N GLU A 114 -20.39 24.55 -22.65
CA GLU A 114 -20.00 23.20 -22.23
C GLU A 114 -18.63 23.21 -21.54
N LEU A 115 -17.64 23.88 -22.13
CA LEU A 115 -16.31 24.03 -21.53
C LEU A 115 -16.34 24.81 -20.20
N ARG A 116 -17.19 25.84 -20.09
CA ARG A 116 -17.39 26.58 -18.83
C ARG A 116 -17.98 25.70 -17.74
N GLN A 117 -18.97 24.89 -18.09
CA GLN A 117 -19.59 23.96 -17.16
C GLN A 117 -18.58 22.89 -16.69
N GLU A 118 -17.79 22.34 -17.61
CA GLU A 118 -16.76 21.36 -17.28
C GLU A 118 -15.67 21.96 -16.38
N LEU A 119 -15.22 23.19 -16.66
CA LEU A 119 -14.26 23.89 -15.81
C LEU A 119 -14.82 24.08 -14.39
N SER A 120 -16.08 24.52 -14.27
CA SER A 120 -16.75 24.67 -12.98
C SER A 120 -16.85 23.34 -12.22
N HIS A 121 -17.16 22.25 -12.92
CA HIS A 121 -17.21 20.92 -12.34
C HIS A 121 -15.83 20.45 -11.84
N GLN A 122 -14.79 20.61 -12.66
CA GLN A 122 -13.41 20.28 -12.28
C GLN A 122 -12.93 21.10 -11.08
N GLN A 123 -13.25 22.39 -11.04
CA GLN A 123 -12.92 23.25 -9.91
C GLN A 123 -13.57 22.77 -8.60
N SER A 124 -14.83 22.35 -8.67
CA SER A 124 -15.55 21.78 -7.51
C SER A 124 -14.89 20.48 -7.02
N ASN A 125 -14.53 19.59 -7.95
CA ASN A 125 -13.87 18.32 -7.63
C ASN A 125 -12.50 18.53 -6.99
N LEU A 126 -11.71 19.48 -7.51
CA LEU A 126 -10.42 19.84 -6.91
C LEU A 126 -10.58 20.39 -5.49
N ASN A 127 -11.57 21.27 -5.27
CA ASN A 127 -11.85 21.80 -3.93
C ASN A 127 -12.24 20.69 -2.95
N ARG A 128 -13.10 19.76 -3.37
CA ARG A 128 -13.49 18.60 -2.55
C ARG A 128 -12.29 17.70 -2.23
N LEU A 129 -11.44 17.43 -3.21
CA LEU A 129 -10.25 16.60 -3.02
C LEU A 129 -9.26 17.27 -2.06
N LYS A 130 -9.05 18.58 -2.19
CA LYS A 130 -8.21 19.36 -1.28
C LYS A 130 -8.68 19.23 0.17
N ILE A 131 -9.98 19.41 0.42
CA ILE A 131 -10.56 19.26 1.77
C ILE A 131 -10.36 17.84 2.29
N SER A 132 -10.58 16.82 1.45
CA SER A 132 -10.40 15.42 1.84
C SER A 132 -8.95 15.10 2.22
N ILE A 133 -7.97 15.68 1.52
CA ILE A 133 -6.55 15.50 1.83
C ILE A 133 -6.21 16.18 3.16
N GLU A 134 -6.68 17.40 3.37
CA GLU A 134 -6.45 18.15 4.61
C GLU A 134 -7.05 17.42 5.82
N GLN A 135 -8.28 16.91 5.69
CA GLN A 135 -8.91 16.07 6.71
C GLN A 135 -8.11 14.79 6.99
N ALA A 136 -7.63 14.10 5.96
CA ALA A 136 -6.83 12.90 6.12
C ALA A 136 -5.50 13.18 6.82
N GLN A 137 -4.84 14.31 6.51
CA GLN A 137 -3.61 14.72 7.17
C GLN A 137 -3.82 15.07 8.65
N VAL A 138 -4.91 15.76 8.98
CA VAL A 138 -5.26 16.07 10.38
C VAL A 138 -5.54 14.77 11.14
N ALA A 139 -6.36 13.87 10.59
CA ALA A 139 -6.65 12.58 11.20
C ALA A 139 -5.39 11.73 11.42
N GLN A 140 -4.46 11.72 10.46
CA GLN A 140 -3.17 11.05 10.61
C GLN A 140 -2.35 11.66 11.75
N LYS A 141 -2.27 12.99 11.80
CA LYS A 141 -1.52 13.71 12.85
C LYS A 141 -2.12 13.45 14.22
N GLU A 142 -3.45 13.44 14.34
CA GLU A 142 -4.16 13.11 15.58
C GLU A 142 -3.89 11.67 16.00
N ALA A 143 -3.93 10.70 15.07
CA ALA A 143 -3.62 9.30 15.36
C ALA A 143 -2.18 9.12 15.87
N LEU A 144 -1.22 9.87 15.32
CA LEU A 144 0.17 9.88 15.80
C LEU A 144 0.31 10.56 17.17
N GLN A 145 -0.45 11.63 17.42
CA GLN A 145 -0.45 12.32 18.71
C GLN A 145 -1.16 11.54 19.82
N GLN A 146 -2.08 10.65 19.47
CA GLN A 146 -2.86 9.87 20.44
C GLN A 146 -2.03 8.88 21.28
N ASN A 147 -0.69 8.82 21.14
CA ASN A 147 0.18 7.94 21.93
C ASN A 147 -0.40 6.52 22.01
N THR A 148 -0.89 6.00 20.88
CA THR A 148 -1.31 4.61 20.81
C THR A 148 -0.09 3.75 21.15
N PRO A 149 -0.15 2.95 22.22
CA PRO A 149 1.00 2.17 22.62
C PRO A 149 1.34 1.19 21.50
N GLU A 150 2.62 1.06 21.17
CA GLU A 150 3.08 0.04 20.23
C GLU A 150 2.75 -1.34 20.82
N LEU A 151 1.70 -1.97 20.28
CA LEU A 151 1.29 -3.32 20.65
C LEU A 151 2.24 -4.31 19.96
N ILE A 152 3.31 -4.67 20.67
CA ILE A 152 4.22 -5.73 20.24
C ILE A 152 3.70 -7.07 20.77
N LEU A 153 3.92 -8.14 20.01
CA LEU A 153 3.66 -9.50 20.45
C LEU A 153 4.36 -9.77 21.81
N PRO A 154 3.69 -10.47 22.75
CA PRO A 154 4.31 -10.87 24.00
C PRO A 154 5.63 -11.61 23.75
N LYS A 155 6.65 -11.27 24.53
CA LYS A 155 7.94 -11.94 24.43
C LYS A 155 7.76 -13.43 24.73
N SER A 156 8.30 -14.26 23.84
CA SER A 156 8.34 -15.71 24.03
C SER A 156 9.14 -16.06 25.29
N LEU A 157 8.49 -16.72 26.24
CA LEU A 157 9.06 -17.30 27.44
C LEU A 157 9.63 -18.68 27.07
N THR A 158 10.93 -18.75 26.80
CA THR A 158 11.63 -20.03 26.62
C THR A 158 12.70 -20.18 27.68
N ALA A 159 13.11 -21.42 27.97
CA ALA A 159 14.25 -21.66 28.85
C ALA A 159 15.52 -21.07 28.23
N ASP A 160 16.35 -20.41 29.03
CA ASP A 160 17.64 -19.85 28.59
C ASP A 160 18.85 -20.66 29.09
N ALA A 161 18.61 -21.69 29.91
CA ALA A 161 19.63 -22.51 30.55
C ALA A 161 19.56 -23.98 30.11
N LEU A 162 20.70 -24.67 30.18
CA LEU A 162 20.74 -26.13 30.02
C LEU A 162 20.05 -26.83 31.20
N PRO A 163 19.64 -28.11 31.04
CA PRO A 163 19.06 -28.88 32.13
C PRO A 163 20.01 -28.93 33.33
N LEU A 164 19.46 -28.72 34.52
CA LEU A 164 20.19 -28.92 35.77
C LEU A 164 20.45 -30.42 35.94
N VAL A 165 21.62 -30.76 36.49
CA VAL A 165 21.97 -32.15 36.78
C VAL A 165 21.42 -32.51 38.16
N PHE A 166 20.46 -33.44 38.19
CA PHE A 166 19.88 -33.98 39.41
C PHE A 166 20.42 -35.40 39.69
N PRO A 167 20.50 -35.81 40.97
CA PRO A 167 20.79 -37.19 41.29
C PRO A 167 19.68 -38.11 40.75
N PRO A 168 20.01 -39.34 40.32
CA PRO A 168 19.02 -40.29 39.85
C PRO A 168 17.99 -40.58 40.94
N LEU A 169 16.71 -40.69 40.56
CA LEU A 169 15.68 -41.00 41.54
C LEU A 169 15.81 -42.46 42.03
N PRO A 170 15.58 -42.71 43.32
CA PRO A 170 15.50 -44.07 43.84
C PRO A 170 14.42 -44.87 43.10
N ARG A 171 14.70 -46.15 42.79
CA ARG A 171 13.78 -47.00 42.00
C ARG A 171 12.36 -46.99 42.55
N ASN A 172 12.16 -47.05 43.87
CA ASN A 172 10.84 -47.05 44.51
C ASN A 172 10.00 -45.77 44.26
N LEU A 173 10.65 -44.62 44.04
CA LEU A 173 10.01 -43.34 43.71
C LEU A 173 9.76 -43.22 42.20
N SER A 174 10.63 -43.83 41.38
CA SER A 174 10.48 -43.87 39.92
C SER A 174 9.18 -44.56 39.47
N TRP A 175 8.71 -45.61 40.17
CA TRP A 175 7.45 -46.29 39.83
C TRP A 175 6.18 -45.51 40.21
N ARG A 176 6.28 -44.50 41.10
CA ARG A 176 5.14 -43.64 41.51
C ARG A 176 5.11 -42.29 40.82
N CYS A 177 6.09 -42.08 39.97
CA CYS A 177 6.28 -40.90 39.18
C CYS A 177 5.10 -40.72 38.22
N ARG A 178 4.56 -39.50 38.15
CA ARG A 178 3.54 -39.09 37.20
C ARG A 178 4.03 -37.86 36.45
N MET A 179 3.38 -37.53 35.35
CA MET A 179 3.74 -36.38 34.52
C MET A 179 3.92 -35.11 35.36
N PHE A 180 3.03 -34.82 36.31
CA PHE A 180 3.14 -33.61 37.15
C PHE A 180 4.32 -33.60 38.14
N SER A 181 4.84 -34.76 38.55
CA SER A 181 5.90 -34.86 39.57
C SER A 181 7.29 -35.01 38.97
N CYS A 182 7.36 -35.44 37.71
CA CYS A 182 8.59 -35.85 37.04
C CYS A 182 8.83 -35.15 35.73
N PHE A 183 7.94 -34.25 35.34
CA PHE A 183 8.15 -33.36 34.23
C PHE A 183 8.50 -31.98 34.78
N ASP A 184 9.60 -31.42 34.31
CA ASP A 184 9.97 -30.04 34.61
C ASP A 184 9.18 -29.08 33.70
N HIS A 185 8.04 -28.65 34.22
CA HIS A 185 7.20 -27.66 33.56
C HIS A 185 7.84 -26.26 33.48
N SER A 186 8.89 -25.96 34.26
CA SER A 186 9.52 -24.63 34.24
C SER A 186 10.19 -24.32 32.90
N ARG A 187 10.57 -25.36 32.13
CA ARG A 187 11.17 -25.23 30.79
C ARG A 187 10.14 -25.11 29.67
N CYS A 188 8.87 -25.34 29.98
CA CYS A 188 7.81 -25.54 29.00
C CYS A 188 6.73 -24.47 29.17
N SER A 189 6.83 -23.40 28.37
CA SER A 189 5.85 -22.32 28.41
C SER A 189 4.55 -22.71 27.70
N LEU A 190 3.42 -22.41 28.34
CA LEU A 190 2.09 -22.64 27.76
C LEU A 190 1.76 -21.63 26.64
N THR A 191 2.36 -20.44 26.67
CA THR A 191 2.01 -19.33 25.75
C THR A 191 3.01 -19.16 24.62
N SER A 192 4.20 -19.75 24.74
CA SER A 192 5.36 -19.45 23.89
C SER A 192 5.78 -20.61 22.99
N GLY A 193 4.90 -21.59 22.83
CA GLY A 193 5.11 -22.80 22.04
C GLY A 193 5.84 -23.89 22.82
N PHE A 194 6.05 -25.03 22.14
CA PHE A 194 6.62 -26.24 22.74
C PHE A 194 7.90 -26.65 21.99
N PRO A 195 9.06 -26.03 22.28
CA PRO A 195 10.30 -26.29 21.56
C PRO A 195 10.87 -27.68 21.89
N VAL A 196 11.25 -28.43 20.86
CA VAL A 196 11.71 -29.81 20.92
C VAL A 196 13.12 -29.90 20.37
N TYR A 197 14.05 -30.52 21.11
CA TYR A 197 15.39 -30.80 20.64
C TYR A 197 15.54 -32.28 20.29
N LEU A 198 16.02 -32.58 19.09
CA LEU A 198 16.30 -33.95 18.67
C LEU A 198 17.79 -34.25 18.84
N TYR A 199 18.11 -35.32 19.58
CA TYR A 199 19.46 -35.86 19.59
C TYR A 199 19.80 -36.48 18.24
N ASP A 200 20.96 -36.12 17.70
CA ASP A 200 21.48 -36.76 16.49
C ASP A 200 21.98 -38.17 16.83
N PRO A 201 21.33 -39.25 16.34
CA PRO A 201 21.71 -40.62 16.66
C PRO A 201 23.12 -40.98 16.17
N ASP A 202 23.62 -40.28 15.14
CA ASP A 202 24.95 -40.55 14.57
C ASP A 202 26.06 -39.93 15.44
N LYS A 203 25.74 -38.85 16.16
CA LYS A 203 26.66 -38.17 17.09
C LYS A 203 26.58 -38.72 18.51
N TYR A 204 25.39 -39.14 18.92
CA TYR A 204 25.09 -39.62 20.27
C TYR A 204 24.46 -41.02 20.20
N PRO A 205 25.24 -42.06 19.87
CA PRO A 205 24.72 -43.42 19.86
C PRO A 205 24.41 -43.88 21.28
N VAL A 206 23.18 -44.37 21.46
CA VAL A 206 22.66 -44.88 22.74
C VAL A 206 22.47 -46.40 22.73
N MET A 207 22.83 -47.07 21.63
CA MET A 207 22.77 -48.52 21.47
C MET A 207 24.09 -49.19 21.87
N HIS A 208 24.04 -50.47 22.23
CA HIS A 208 25.23 -51.28 22.43
C HIS A 208 26.04 -51.47 21.13
N THR A 209 27.33 -51.79 21.27
CA THR A 209 28.24 -52.03 20.14
C THR A 209 27.71 -53.13 19.23
N GLY A 210 27.60 -52.85 17.93
CA GLY A 210 27.07 -53.79 16.94
C GLY A 210 25.57 -53.68 16.70
N TRP A 211 24.86 -52.81 17.43
CA TRP A 211 23.47 -52.45 17.18
C TRP A 211 23.40 -51.02 16.66
N ASP A 212 22.62 -50.78 15.60
CA ASP A 212 22.33 -49.43 15.12
C ASP A 212 20.84 -49.28 14.83
N VAL A 213 20.33 -48.07 14.99
CA VAL A 213 18.95 -47.74 14.64
C VAL A 213 18.83 -47.74 13.11
N ASP A 214 17.73 -48.31 12.58
CA ASP A 214 17.45 -48.33 11.15
C ASP A 214 17.66 -46.95 10.49
N GLY A 215 18.54 -46.91 9.48
CA GLY A 215 18.91 -45.67 8.76
C GLY A 215 17.72 -45.00 8.07
N PHE A 216 16.69 -45.77 7.72
CA PHE A 216 15.43 -45.20 7.23
C PHE A 216 14.70 -44.42 8.33
N LEU A 217 14.59 -44.97 9.55
CA LEU A 217 13.97 -44.26 10.67
C LEU A 217 14.73 -42.98 11.00
N LYS A 218 16.06 -43.02 11.00
CA LYS A 218 16.90 -41.82 11.16
C LYS A 218 16.55 -40.75 10.13
N THR A 219 16.43 -41.15 8.85
CA THR A 219 16.16 -40.23 7.74
C THR A 219 14.73 -39.68 7.80
N THR A 220 13.73 -40.55 7.95
CA THR A 220 12.32 -40.16 8.02
C THR A 220 12.07 -39.24 9.22
N LEU A 221 12.62 -39.54 10.39
CA LEU A 221 12.42 -38.71 11.57
C LEU A 221 13.09 -37.33 11.40
N LYS A 222 14.32 -37.29 10.87
CA LYS A 222 15.02 -36.03 10.54
C LYS A 222 14.22 -35.21 9.51
N GLN A 223 13.65 -35.84 8.49
CA GLN A 223 12.81 -35.17 7.50
C GLN A 223 11.50 -34.66 8.10
N THR A 224 10.73 -35.50 8.79
CA THR A 224 9.41 -35.13 9.33
C THR A 224 9.53 -34.06 10.41
N LEU A 225 10.50 -34.18 11.33
CA LEU A 225 10.71 -33.18 12.37
C LEU A 225 11.37 -31.91 11.83
N GLY A 226 12.14 -32.01 10.74
CA GLY A 226 12.80 -30.85 10.11
C GLY A 226 11.83 -29.80 9.57
N TYR A 227 10.61 -30.20 9.18
CA TYR A 227 9.56 -29.27 8.75
C TYR A 227 8.70 -28.74 9.92
N ASN A 228 8.90 -29.23 11.14
CA ASN A 228 8.08 -28.87 12.28
C ASN A 228 8.59 -27.57 12.93
N SER A 229 7.72 -26.58 13.11
CA SER A 229 8.04 -25.29 13.74
C SER A 229 8.43 -25.39 15.22
N HIS A 230 8.15 -26.54 15.85
CA HIS A 230 8.55 -26.84 17.22
C HIS A 230 9.99 -27.36 17.32
N LEU A 231 10.62 -27.81 16.24
CA LEU A 231 12.00 -28.28 16.31
C LEU A 231 12.97 -27.12 16.56
N THR A 232 13.84 -27.24 17.56
CA THR A 232 14.89 -26.27 17.85
C THR A 232 16.27 -26.89 17.75
N GLY A 233 17.19 -26.18 17.09
CA GLY A 233 18.61 -26.53 17.10
C GLY A 233 19.33 -26.12 18.38
N ASN A 234 18.70 -25.29 19.23
CA ASN A 234 19.32 -24.82 20.46
C ASN A 234 18.83 -25.62 21.68
N PRO A 235 19.68 -26.45 22.31
CA PRO A 235 19.28 -27.28 23.43
C PRO A 235 18.90 -26.48 24.69
N LYS A 236 19.32 -25.22 24.81
CA LYS A 236 18.95 -24.36 25.96
C LYS A 236 17.47 -23.98 25.93
N LYS A 237 16.94 -23.75 24.72
CA LYS A 237 15.54 -23.35 24.49
C LYS A 237 14.57 -24.53 24.53
N ALA A 238 15.09 -25.75 24.50
CA ALA A 238 14.27 -26.96 24.44
C ALA A 238 13.48 -27.18 25.74
N CYS A 239 12.19 -27.43 25.56
CA CYS A 239 11.28 -27.88 26.59
C CYS A 239 11.40 -29.41 26.76
N ILE A 240 11.44 -30.15 25.65
CA ILE A 240 11.67 -31.59 25.64
C ILE A 240 12.83 -32.01 24.75
N TYR A 241 13.41 -33.16 25.07
CA TYR A 241 14.51 -33.78 24.34
C TYR A 241 14.06 -35.13 23.78
N LEU A 242 14.18 -35.32 22.47
CA LEU A 242 13.85 -36.58 21.80
C LEU A 242 15.11 -37.41 21.59
N VAL A 243 15.07 -38.65 22.07
CA VAL A 243 16.12 -39.64 21.85
C VAL A 243 15.53 -40.78 21.03
N LEU A 244 16.16 -41.12 19.91
CA LEU A 244 15.72 -42.22 19.06
C LEU A 244 16.31 -43.54 19.56
N VAL A 245 15.42 -44.47 19.93
CA VAL A 245 15.72 -45.79 20.52
C VAL A 245 15.09 -46.93 19.68
N GLY A 246 14.62 -46.62 18.47
CA GLY A 246 13.84 -47.51 17.60
C GLY A 246 14.51 -48.81 17.17
N GLU A 247 13.88 -49.54 16.24
CA GLU A 247 14.28 -50.89 15.79
C GLU A 247 15.79 -50.99 15.57
N ALA A 248 16.46 -51.60 16.55
CA ALA A 248 17.89 -51.79 16.55
C ALA A 248 18.22 -53.02 15.72
N LEU A 249 18.97 -52.82 14.64
CA LEU A 249 19.41 -53.89 13.76
C LEU A 249 20.84 -54.28 14.16
N LYS A 250 21.08 -55.57 14.37
CA LYS A 250 22.42 -56.11 14.62
C LYS A 250 23.21 -56.06 13.32
N ASN A 251 24.32 -55.32 13.32
CA ASN A 251 25.07 -54.97 12.10
C ASN A 251 26.06 -56.05 11.65
N SER A 252 26.16 -57.20 12.30
CA SER A 252 27.01 -58.32 11.86
C SER A 252 26.63 -59.66 12.53
N GLY A 253 26.57 -60.73 11.74
CA GLY A 253 26.08 -62.07 12.11
C GLY A 253 27.05 -62.93 12.91
N ASN A 254 27.81 -62.35 13.86
CA ASN A 254 28.61 -63.16 14.78
C ASN A 254 27.74 -63.53 16.00
N ASN A 255 27.41 -64.82 16.06
CA ASN A 255 26.46 -65.45 16.97
C ASN A 255 27.09 -65.82 18.33
N GLU A 256 27.84 -64.93 18.97
CA GLU A 256 28.55 -65.32 20.21
C GLU A 256 28.42 -64.39 21.42
N ASP A 257 27.70 -63.27 21.34
CA ASP A 257 27.48 -62.43 22.54
C ASP A 257 26.01 -62.35 22.95
N GLU A 258 25.76 -62.93 24.12
CA GLU A 258 24.51 -63.13 24.87
C GLU A 258 24.00 -61.83 25.53
N HIS A 259 24.06 -60.70 24.84
CA HIS A 259 23.44 -59.45 25.32
C HIS A 259 22.07 -59.28 24.66
N ILE A 260 21.02 -59.66 25.41
CA ILE A 260 19.62 -59.74 24.98
C ILE A 260 18.99 -58.34 24.74
N TYR A 261 19.67 -57.26 25.12
CA TYR A 261 19.14 -55.90 25.08
C TYR A 261 19.96 -55.00 24.14
N ALA A 262 19.27 -54.31 23.22
CA ALA A 262 19.92 -53.45 22.23
C ALA A 262 20.30 -52.06 22.74
N LEU A 263 19.58 -51.55 23.75
CA LEU A 263 19.76 -50.21 24.31
C LEU A 263 20.76 -50.22 25.48
N ASP A 264 21.68 -49.26 25.50
CA ASP A 264 22.68 -49.08 26.57
C ASP A 264 22.23 -47.96 27.52
N GLY A 265 21.86 -48.34 28.76
CA GLY A 265 21.43 -47.39 29.79
C GLY A 265 22.53 -46.43 30.25
N GLU A 266 23.80 -46.85 30.23
CA GLU A 266 24.93 -45.98 30.57
C GLU A 266 25.26 -45.02 29.43
N ALA A 267 25.00 -45.40 28.17
CA ALA A 267 25.07 -44.47 27.05
C ALA A 267 24.00 -43.36 27.15
N LEU A 268 22.77 -43.69 27.57
CA LEU A 268 21.73 -42.70 27.82
C LEU A 268 22.15 -41.67 28.89
N LYS A 269 22.70 -42.14 30.01
CA LYS A 269 23.16 -41.28 31.11
C LYS A 269 24.34 -40.38 30.73
N ARG A 270 25.12 -40.76 29.70
CA ARG A 270 26.22 -39.96 29.13
C ARG A 270 25.76 -38.88 28.15
N LEU A 271 24.48 -38.81 27.81
CA LEU A 271 23.99 -37.75 26.93
C LEU A 271 24.22 -36.37 27.55
N PRO A 272 24.66 -35.37 26.76
CA PRO A 272 25.13 -34.10 27.29
C PRO A 272 24.05 -33.25 27.98
N TYR A 273 22.77 -33.52 27.72
CA TYR A 273 21.65 -32.78 28.31
C TYR A 273 20.73 -33.69 29.12
N TRP A 274 21.15 -34.92 29.42
CA TRP A 274 20.36 -35.90 30.18
C TRP A 274 19.93 -35.40 31.55
N GLY A 275 20.73 -34.52 32.18
CA GLY A 275 20.41 -33.95 33.48
C GLY A 275 20.44 -34.96 34.62
N GLY A 276 21.06 -36.13 34.43
CA GLY A 276 21.19 -37.19 35.44
C GLY A 276 19.98 -38.11 35.54
N ASP A 277 18.79 -37.56 35.76
CA ASP A 277 17.53 -38.31 35.96
C ASP A 277 16.69 -38.49 34.69
N GLY A 278 17.11 -37.93 33.54
CA GLY A 278 16.40 -38.08 32.26
C GLY A 278 15.13 -37.23 32.15
N ARG A 279 14.96 -36.23 33.00
CA ARG A 279 13.76 -35.38 33.01
C ARG A 279 13.52 -34.69 31.66
N ASN A 280 12.26 -34.61 31.25
CA ASN A 280 11.83 -34.03 29.96
C ASN A 280 12.42 -34.73 28.71
N HIS A 281 13.01 -35.93 28.86
CA HIS A 281 13.42 -36.75 27.74
C HIS A 281 12.31 -37.71 27.35
N VAL A 282 12.13 -37.88 26.03
CA VAL A 282 11.19 -38.84 25.45
C VAL A 282 11.98 -39.80 24.60
N LEU A 283 11.91 -41.09 24.95
CA LEU A 283 12.55 -42.16 24.22
C LEU A 283 11.59 -42.67 23.14
N LEU A 284 11.96 -42.48 21.88
CA LEU A 284 11.17 -42.89 20.73
C LEU A 284 11.58 -44.30 20.32
N ASN A 285 10.81 -45.29 20.75
CA ASN A 285 10.91 -46.66 20.24
C ASN A 285 9.93 -46.84 19.07
N LEU A 286 10.41 -46.57 17.85
CA LEU A 286 9.66 -46.78 16.62
C LEU A 286 10.20 -48.02 15.91
N ALA A 287 9.32 -48.89 15.43
CA ALA A 287 9.70 -50.03 14.60
C ALA A 287 8.84 -50.11 13.34
N ARG A 288 9.42 -50.65 12.28
CA ARG A 288 8.70 -50.86 11.02
C ARG A 288 7.99 -52.21 11.00
N ARG A 289 8.53 -53.19 11.71
CA ARG A 289 7.98 -54.53 11.88
C ARG A 289 7.16 -54.61 13.17
N ASP A 290 6.25 -55.57 13.22
CA ASP A 290 5.38 -55.77 14.39
C ASP A 290 6.22 -56.09 15.64
N LEU A 291 6.22 -55.17 16.61
CA LEU A 291 6.96 -55.27 17.87
C LEU A 291 6.49 -56.45 18.74
N MET A 292 5.31 -57.01 18.44
CA MET A 292 4.66 -58.04 19.25
C MET A 292 5.27 -59.44 19.11
N THR A 293 6.03 -59.72 18.05
CA THR A 293 6.40 -61.11 17.69
C THR A 293 7.84 -61.54 17.98
N SER A 294 8.77 -60.64 18.32
CA SER A 294 10.13 -61.06 18.71
C SER A 294 10.92 -60.12 19.63
N SER A 295 10.48 -58.88 19.86
CA SER A 295 11.16 -57.94 20.76
C SER A 295 10.36 -57.79 22.04
N GLY A 296 10.85 -58.37 23.15
CA GLY A 296 10.36 -57.98 24.48
C GLY A 296 10.50 -56.46 24.70
N ASP A 297 9.86 -55.92 25.74
CA ASP A 297 10.00 -54.52 26.12
C ASP A 297 11.50 -54.15 26.22
N ILE A 298 11.98 -53.32 25.27
CA ILE A 298 13.38 -52.87 25.19
C ILE A 298 13.80 -52.11 26.46
N PHE A 299 12.83 -51.58 27.20
CA PHE A 299 13.04 -50.85 28.45
C PHE A 299 12.97 -51.77 29.68
N SER A 300 12.62 -53.05 29.54
CA SER A 300 12.33 -53.96 30.67
C SER A 300 13.48 -54.08 31.68
N SER A 301 14.73 -54.02 31.24
CA SER A 301 15.94 -54.17 32.08
C SER A 301 16.74 -52.88 32.28
N ILE A 302 16.31 -51.76 31.70
CA ILE A 302 17.13 -50.55 31.58
C ILE A 302 16.67 -49.49 32.57
N ASP A 303 17.62 -48.95 33.31
CA ASP A 303 17.41 -47.82 34.21
C ASP A 303 17.60 -46.50 33.45
N THR A 304 16.49 -45.92 33.03
CA THR A 304 16.40 -44.61 32.35
C THR A 304 16.41 -43.43 33.34
N GLY A 305 16.70 -43.64 34.62
CA GLY A 305 16.76 -42.56 35.62
C GLY A 305 15.39 -42.06 36.12
N MET A 306 14.32 -42.16 35.32
CA MET A 306 12.91 -41.94 35.69
C MET A 306 11.94 -42.77 34.84
N CYS A 307 10.73 -42.98 35.40
CA CYS A 307 9.47 -43.50 34.86
C CYS A 307 9.54 -44.33 33.56
N LYS A 308 9.17 -45.62 33.65
CA LYS A 308 8.67 -46.39 32.51
C LYS A 308 7.24 -46.02 32.18
#